data_AF-Q9PTL5-F1
#
_entry.id   AF-Q9PTL5-F1
#
_cell.length_a   1.000
_cell.length_b   1.000
_cell.length_c   1.000
_cell.angle_alpha   90.00
_cell.angle_beta   90.00
_cell.angle_gamma   90.00
#
_symmetry.space_group_name_H-M   'P 1'
#
loop_
_entity.id
_entity.type
_entity.pdbx_description
1 polymer ?
#
loop_
_entity_poly.entity_id
_entity_poly.type
_entity_poly.pdbx_seq_one_letter_code
_entity_poly.pdbx_strand_id
1 'polypeptide(L)'
;MLVLFEKGMKNVKNEYKQLNYVQHLKEKLEAFTSDFLPHMKEEEEVFQPMLMEYFTYDELKDIKKKVIAQHCSQKDTAEILRGLSLWNKAEELQKVFKYSVDEKAERSSKTQKSSSSISNLPPEVMLNIFSYLNPQDLCRCSQVNTKWAQLAKTGSLWRHLYPVLWARGDWYSGPPTYLDREPDEDWISRRKDESRAFQECDEDADIDESEETGEEEDSSINVAQREKELLNSLVQYVLPYIGHSVKTLVLAYSSATSNKVISRMLEHCPNLEYLDLTQTDISDSAFNGWRFGACQTLRHIDLSGCEKITDITLEKLSMALGMPSAHKKRLLKCYRNNRTVKDIRNHMRCSSLAQITGG
;
A
#
# COMPACT_ATOMS: atom_id res chain seq x y z
N MET A 1 -27.57 -10.37 25.47
CA MET A 1 -27.23 -9.76 26.79
C MET A 1 -28.09 -10.35 27.91
N LEU A 2 -29.43 -10.39 27.77
CA LEU A 2 -30.35 -11.02 28.74
C LEU A 2 -30.05 -12.51 29.03
N VAL A 3 -29.57 -13.27 28.04
CA VAL A 3 -29.14 -14.67 28.24
C VAL A 3 -27.86 -14.79 29.09
N LEU A 4 -26.94 -13.81 29.01
CA LEU A 4 -25.75 -13.77 29.87
C LEU A 4 -26.13 -13.37 31.30
N PHE A 5 -27.16 -12.52 31.44
CA PHE A 5 -27.75 -12.14 32.73
C PHE A 5 -28.32 -13.36 33.47
N GLU A 6 -29.14 -14.19 32.80
CA GLU A 6 -29.65 -15.43 33.42
C GLU A 6 -28.56 -16.45 33.76
N LYS A 7 -27.55 -16.62 32.89
CA LYS A 7 -26.44 -17.54 33.15
C LYS A 7 -25.54 -17.07 34.30
N GLY A 8 -25.29 -15.76 34.41
CA GLY A 8 -24.52 -15.17 35.51
C GLY A 8 -25.22 -15.34 36.87
N MET A 9 -26.54 -15.13 36.92
CA MET A 9 -27.32 -15.30 38.14
C MET A 9 -27.37 -16.74 38.66
N LYS A 10 -27.46 -17.73 37.76
CA LYS A 10 -27.51 -19.16 38.15
C LYS A 10 -26.22 -19.69 38.78
N ASN A 11 -25.09 -19.02 38.58
CA ASN A 11 -23.77 -19.49 39.04
C ASN A 11 -23.35 -18.96 40.42
N VAL A 12 -24.07 -17.99 41.00
CA VAL A 12 -23.72 -17.40 42.30
C VAL A 12 -24.67 -17.96 43.36
N LYS A 13 -24.16 -18.70 44.36
CA LYS A 13 -24.99 -19.37 45.39
C LYS A 13 -25.35 -18.52 46.62
N ASN A 14 -24.80 -17.31 46.74
CA ASN A 14 -24.96 -16.44 47.92
C ASN A 14 -25.74 -15.17 47.53
N GLU A 15 -26.88 -14.94 48.19
CA GLU A 15 -27.83 -13.84 47.89
C GLU A 15 -27.18 -12.45 47.95
N TYR A 16 -26.28 -12.21 48.91
CA TYR A 16 -25.61 -10.92 49.03
C TYR A 16 -24.66 -10.63 47.85
N LYS A 17 -23.97 -11.68 47.35
CA LYS A 17 -23.10 -11.56 46.18
C LYS A 17 -23.90 -11.45 44.89
N GLN A 18 -25.09 -12.06 44.82
CA GLN A 18 -26.01 -11.88 43.70
C GLN A 18 -26.51 -10.43 43.61
N LEU A 19 -26.92 -9.84 44.74
CA LEU A 19 -27.39 -8.45 44.78
C LEU A 19 -26.30 -7.47 44.34
N ASN A 20 -25.07 -7.65 44.83
CA ASN A 20 -23.95 -6.77 44.45
C ASN A 20 -23.55 -6.95 42.96
N TYR A 21 -23.60 -8.19 42.44
CA TYR A 21 -23.38 -8.45 41.02
C TYR A 21 -24.45 -7.81 40.14
N VAL A 22 -25.73 -7.90 40.52
CA VAL A 22 -26.84 -7.26 39.79
C VAL A 22 -26.68 -5.74 39.78
N GLN A 23 -26.30 -5.14 40.91
CA GLN A 23 -26.10 -3.70 41.01
C GLN A 23 -24.93 -3.24 40.11
N HIS A 24 -23.78 -3.90 40.19
CA HIS A 24 -22.62 -3.55 39.37
C HIS A 24 -22.88 -3.76 37.87
N LEU A 25 -23.61 -4.81 37.52
CA LEU A 25 -23.98 -5.07 36.13
C LEU A 25 -24.98 -4.04 35.60
N LYS A 26 -25.93 -3.59 36.44
CA LYS A 26 -26.86 -2.52 36.10
C LYS A 26 -26.12 -1.21 35.80
N GLU A 27 -25.18 -0.83 36.66
CA GLU A 27 -24.35 0.36 36.46
C GLU A 27 -23.52 0.27 35.17
N LYS A 28 -22.91 -0.89 34.90
CA LYS A 28 -22.16 -1.12 33.66
C LYS A 28 -23.05 -1.12 32.42
N LEU A 29 -24.28 -1.62 32.52
CA LEU A 29 -25.25 -1.58 31.44
C LEU A 29 -25.72 -0.16 31.17
N GLU A 30 -26.06 0.60 32.21
CA GLU A 30 -26.46 2.00 32.09
C GLU A 30 -25.33 2.83 31.46
N ALA A 31 -24.09 2.66 31.92
CA ALA A 31 -22.92 3.31 31.33
C ALA A 31 -22.75 2.96 29.84
N PHE A 32 -22.84 1.68 29.48
CA PHE A 32 -22.77 1.26 28.08
C PHE A 32 -23.91 1.86 27.25
N THR A 33 -25.15 1.80 27.72
CA THR A 33 -26.30 2.33 26.95
C THR A 33 -26.28 3.85 26.83
N SER A 34 -25.77 4.56 27.83
CA SER A 34 -25.66 6.02 27.81
C SER A 34 -24.65 6.51 26.77
N ASP A 35 -23.62 5.72 26.48
CA ASP A 35 -22.59 6.03 25.48
C ASP A 35 -22.98 5.50 24.08
N PHE A 36 -23.50 4.27 24.03
CA PHE A 36 -23.79 3.58 22.78
C PHE A 36 -25.03 4.11 22.05
N LEU A 37 -26.11 4.47 22.76
CA LEU A 37 -27.36 4.90 22.11
C LEU A 37 -27.24 6.26 21.38
N PRO A 38 -26.56 7.29 21.92
CA PRO A 38 -26.32 8.53 21.20
C PRO A 38 -25.51 8.31 19.92
N HIS A 39 -24.39 7.57 19.99
CA HIS A 39 -23.57 7.26 18.83
C HIS A 39 -24.34 6.47 17.76
N MET A 40 -25.12 5.47 18.17
CA MET A 40 -25.97 4.71 17.24
C MET A 40 -27.04 5.60 16.58
N LYS A 41 -27.58 6.59 17.29
CA LYS A 41 -28.56 7.55 16.74
C LYS A 41 -27.91 8.50 15.75
N GLU A 42 -26.72 9.02 16.03
CA GLU A 42 -25.96 9.86 15.10
C GLU A 42 -25.60 9.09 13.83
N GLU A 43 -25.13 7.86 13.97
CA GLU A 43 -24.89 6.96 12.85
C GLU A 43 -26.18 6.71 12.06
N GLU A 44 -27.31 6.44 12.72
CA GLU A 44 -28.59 6.20 12.05
C GLU A 44 -29.10 7.44 11.30
N GLU A 45 -28.92 8.65 11.86
CA GLU A 45 -29.29 9.92 11.22
C GLU A 45 -28.44 10.23 9.98
N VAL A 46 -27.20 9.73 9.91
CA VAL A 46 -26.33 9.86 8.72
C VAL A 46 -26.56 8.74 7.71
N PHE A 47 -26.64 7.50 8.17
CA PHE A 47 -26.71 6.33 7.31
C PHE A 47 -28.11 6.13 6.73
N GLN A 48 -29.21 6.45 7.43
CA GLN A 48 -30.55 6.26 6.86
C GLN A 48 -30.78 7.13 5.60
N PRO A 49 -30.45 8.44 5.59
CA PRO A 49 -30.53 9.25 4.37
C PRO A 49 -29.66 8.70 3.25
N MET A 50 -28.41 8.32 3.54
CA MET A 50 -27.52 7.74 2.54
C MET A 50 -28.04 6.41 1.99
N LEU A 51 -28.55 5.53 2.84
CA LEU A 51 -29.13 4.26 2.43
C LEU A 51 -30.33 4.47 1.51
N MET A 52 -31.17 5.47 1.80
CA MET A 52 -32.31 5.82 0.96
C MET A 52 -31.92 6.56 -0.33
N GLU A 53 -30.81 7.29 -0.32
CA GLU A 53 -30.27 7.99 -1.49
C GLU A 53 -29.63 7.02 -2.50
N TYR A 54 -28.87 6.04 -2.01
CA TYR A 54 -28.03 5.18 -2.85
C TYR A 54 -28.59 3.78 -3.13
N PHE A 55 -29.56 3.29 -2.35
CA PHE A 55 -30.11 1.94 -2.52
C PHE A 55 -31.61 1.96 -2.78
N THR A 56 -32.07 1.05 -3.65
CA THR A 56 -33.50 0.84 -3.87
C THR A 56 -34.14 0.10 -2.69
N TYR A 57 -35.46 0.21 -2.56
CA TYR A 57 -36.21 -0.48 -1.50
C TYR A 57 -35.97 -2.00 -1.48
N ASP A 58 -35.88 -2.64 -2.65
CA ASP A 58 -35.64 -4.08 -2.76
C ASP A 58 -34.22 -4.46 -2.35
N GLU A 59 -33.22 -3.63 -2.68
CA GLU A 59 -31.83 -3.82 -2.23
C GLU A 59 -31.70 -3.63 -0.72
N LEU A 60 -32.33 -2.60 -0.15
CA LEU A 60 -32.36 -2.40 1.29
C LEU A 60 -33.04 -3.58 2.01
N LYS A 61 -34.10 -4.13 1.43
CA LYS A 61 -34.77 -5.33 1.94
C LYS A 61 -33.85 -6.55 1.92
N ASP A 62 -33.04 -6.71 0.88
CA ASP A 62 -32.10 -7.82 0.78
C ASP A 62 -30.85 -7.63 1.66
N ILE A 63 -30.36 -6.40 1.81
CA ILE A 63 -29.32 -6.02 2.77
C ILE A 63 -29.81 -6.31 4.19
N LYS A 64 -31.03 -5.87 4.55
CA LYS A 64 -31.66 -6.16 5.84
C LYS A 64 -31.74 -7.67 6.10
N LYS A 65 -32.16 -8.47 5.11
CA LYS A 65 -32.18 -9.95 5.23
C LYS A 65 -30.78 -10.53 5.46
N LYS A 66 -29.75 -10.06 4.75
CA LYS A 66 -28.37 -10.54 4.89
C LYS A 66 -27.77 -10.19 6.25
N VAL A 67 -27.98 -8.96 6.73
CA VAL A 67 -27.54 -8.51 8.06
C VAL A 67 -28.21 -9.35 9.14
N ILE A 68 -29.54 -9.54 9.07
CA ILE A 68 -30.26 -10.41 10.01
C ILE A 68 -29.71 -11.84 9.95
N ALA A 69 -29.48 -12.41 8.76
CA ALA A 69 -28.94 -13.75 8.62
C ALA A 69 -27.53 -13.89 9.24
N GLN A 70 -26.66 -12.89 9.06
CA GLN A 70 -25.33 -12.86 9.67
C GLN A 70 -25.38 -12.74 11.19
N HIS A 71 -26.29 -11.94 11.75
CA HIS A 71 -26.46 -11.83 13.21
C HIS A 71 -27.14 -13.06 13.83
N CYS A 72 -28.04 -13.72 13.10
CA CYS A 72 -28.70 -14.96 13.54
C CYS A 72 -27.76 -16.18 13.47
N SER A 73 -26.70 -16.15 12.66
CA SER A 73 -25.75 -17.29 12.56
C SER A 73 -24.92 -17.49 13.83
N GLN A 74 -24.90 -16.52 14.76
CA GLN A 74 -24.06 -16.58 15.96
C GLN A 74 -24.82 -16.91 17.27
N LYS A 75 -26.16 -16.83 17.36
CA LYS A 75 -26.96 -17.27 18.54
C LYS A 75 -28.41 -17.66 18.21
N ASP A 76 -28.95 -18.55 19.05
CA ASP A 76 -30.25 -19.24 18.97
C ASP A 76 -31.38 -18.50 18.21
N THR A 77 -31.80 -19.14 17.12
CA THR A 77 -32.70 -18.64 16.08
C THR A 77 -34.15 -18.38 16.52
N ALA A 78 -34.60 -18.94 17.65
CA ALA A 78 -36.00 -18.90 18.06
C ALA A 78 -36.43 -17.61 18.80
N GLU A 79 -35.55 -17.00 19.60
CA GLU A 79 -35.87 -15.78 20.35
C GLU A 79 -35.85 -14.52 19.46
N ILE A 80 -34.91 -14.48 18.50
CA ILE A 80 -34.77 -13.36 17.56
C ILE A 80 -35.99 -13.30 16.60
N LEU A 81 -36.51 -14.45 16.17
CA LEU A 81 -37.72 -14.51 15.33
C LEU A 81 -38.97 -14.00 16.06
N ARG A 82 -39.09 -14.22 17.39
CA ARG A 82 -40.16 -13.63 18.20
C ARG A 82 -40.02 -12.11 18.31
N GLY A 83 -38.80 -11.60 18.50
CA GLY A 83 -38.52 -10.16 18.53
C GLY A 83 -38.83 -9.47 17.19
N LEU A 84 -38.47 -10.09 16.07
CA LEU A 84 -38.74 -9.60 14.72
C LEU A 84 -40.23 -9.57 14.37
N SER A 85 -40.98 -10.58 14.83
CA SER A 85 -42.45 -10.62 14.70
C SER A 85 -43.12 -9.45 15.46
N LEU A 86 -42.63 -9.15 16.68
CA LEU A 86 -43.12 -8.02 17.47
C LEU A 86 -42.74 -6.66 16.85
N TRP A 87 -41.54 -6.56 16.27
CA TRP A 87 -41.05 -5.35 15.59
C TRP A 87 -41.82 -5.05 14.29
N ASN A 88 -42.06 -6.05 13.44
CA ASN A 88 -42.88 -5.86 12.24
C ASN A 88 -44.30 -5.40 12.58
N LYS A 89 -44.84 -5.85 13.72
CA LYS A 89 -46.15 -5.44 14.23
C LYS A 89 -46.16 -3.99 14.75
N ALA A 90 -45.05 -3.51 15.30
CA ALA A 90 -44.87 -2.12 15.70
C ALA A 90 -44.66 -1.18 14.50
N GLU A 91 -43.97 -1.65 13.46
CA GLU A 91 -43.71 -0.92 12.20
C GLU A 91 -45.02 -0.74 11.38
N GLU A 92 -45.92 -1.73 11.40
CA GLU A 92 -47.27 -1.60 10.84
C GLU A 92 -48.12 -0.56 11.57
N LEU A 93 -48.04 -0.50 12.90
CA LEU A 93 -48.74 0.52 13.71
C LEU A 93 -48.19 1.94 13.47
N GLN A 94 -46.88 2.08 13.23
CA GLN A 94 -46.27 3.36 12.82
C GLN A 94 -46.66 3.77 11.39
N LYS A 95 -46.82 2.83 10.46
CA LYS A 95 -47.38 3.11 9.12
C LYS A 95 -48.80 3.66 9.22
N VAL A 96 -49.66 3.07 10.06
CA VAL A 96 -51.03 3.55 10.26
C VAL A 96 -51.06 4.98 10.82
N PHE A 97 -50.08 5.37 11.64
CA PHE A 97 -49.97 6.74 12.17
C PHE A 97 -49.42 7.77 11.16
N LYS A 98 -48.68 7.33 10.13
CA LYS A 98 -48.03 8.22 9.14
C LYS A 98 -48.85 8.43 7.85
N TYR A 99 -49.88 7.62 7.60
CA TYR A 99 -50.78 7.71 6.43
C TYR A 99 -52.09 8.50 6.68
N SER A 100 -52.14 9.41 7.66
CA SER A 100 -53.29 10.31 7.84
C SER A 100 -53.10 11.71 7.24
N VAL A 101 -51.96 12.00 6.60
CA VAL A 101 -51.71 13.29 5.95
C VAL A 101 -51.04 13.06 4.59
N ASP A 102 -51.63 13.66 3.56
CA ASP A 102 -51.22 13.72 2.14
C ASP A 102 -51.50 12.51 1.23
N GLU A 103 -52.78 12.37 0.87
CA GLU A 103 -53.15 12.07 -0.52
C GLU A 103 -52.99 13.32 -1.39
N LYS A 104 -52.05 13.31 -2.35
CA LYS A 104 -52.28 13.63 -3.78
C LYS A 104 -50.96 13.88 -4.54
N ALA A 105 -51.02 13.52 -5.83
CA ALA A 105 -50.01 13.70 -6.89
C ALA A 105 -48.83 12.68 -6.81
N GLU A 106 -48.49 11.89 -7.82
CA GLU A 106 -48.70 12.07 -9.26
C GLU A 106 -48.58 10.74 -10.03
N ARG A 107 -49.29 10.68 -11.15
CA ARG A 107 -49.38 9.59 -12.11
C ARG A 107 -48.14 9.58 -13.02
N SER A 108 -47.63 8.37 -13.27
CA SER A 108 -47.01 7.92 -14.52
C SER A 108 -45.89 8.76 -15.17
N SER A 109 -44.65 8.33 -14.97
CA SER A 109 -43.66 8.25 -16.06
C SER A 109 -42.68 7.10 -15.78
N LYS A 110 -42.78 6.01 -16.57
CA LYS A 110 -41.77 4.95 -16.61
C LYS A 110 -40.57 5.50 -17.39
N THR A 111 -39.59 6.05 -16.69
CA THR A 111 -38.30 6.38 -17.27
C THR A 111 -37.32 5.27 -16.88
N GLN A 112 -36.86 4.48 -17.85
CA GLN A 112 -35.74 3.56 -17.67
C GLN A 112 -34.52 4.38 -17.22
N LYS A 113 -34.17 4.35 -15.92
CA LYS A 113 -32.86 4.80 -15.46
C LYS A 113 -31.89 3.64 -15.61
N SER A 114 -31.08 3.68 -16.67
CA SER A 114 -29.85 2.89 -16.74
C SER A 114 -28.97 3.30 -15.56
N SER A 115 -28.79 2.43 -14.57
CA SER A 115 -27.77 2.66 -13.54
C SER A 115 -26.40 2.53 -14.22
N SER A 116 -25.75 3.67 -14.45
CA SER A 116 -24.38 3.73 -14.97
C SER A 116 -23.41 3.24 -13.91
N SER A 117 -23.26 1.91 -13.79
CA SER A 117 -22.26 1.26 -12.93
C SER A 117 -20.86 1.63 -13.38
N ILE A 118 -19.93 1.87 -12.44
CA ILE A 118 -18.50 2.13 -12.71
C ILE A 118 -17.87 1.06 -13.61
N SER A 119 -18.40 -0.17 -13.57
CA SER A 119 -18.00 -1.29 -14.44
C SER A 119 -18.20 -1.01 -15.94
N ASN A 120 -19.13 -0.10 -16.28
CA ASN A 120 -19.44 0.32 -17.65
C ASN A 120 -18.48 1.39 -18.18
N LEU A 121 -17.58 1.92 -17.35
CA LEU A 121 -16.58 2.88 -17.81
C LEU A 121 -15.58 2.20 -18.77
N PRO A 122 -15.18 2.91 -19.85
CA PRO A 122 -14.08 2.48 -20.71
C PRO A 122 -12.78 2.29 -19.91
N PRO A 123 -11.93 1.33 -20.29
CA PRO A 123 -10.67 1.07 -19.60
C PRO A 123 -9.74 2.28 -19.55
N GLU A 124 -9.78 3.17 -20.55
CA GLU A 124 -8.96 4.39 -20.59
C GLU A 124 -9.37 5.39 -19.50
N VAL A 125 -10.68 5.52 -19.23
CA VAL A 125 -11.20 6.37 -18.16
C VAL A 125 -10.82 5.78 -16.81
N MET A 126 -10.94 4.45 -16.65
CA MET A 126 -10.50 3.76 -15.44
C MET A 126 -9.00 3.94 -15.18
N LEU A 127 -8.16 3.87 -16.22
CA LEU A 127 -6.72 4.13 -16.09
C LEU A 127 -6.42 5.58 -15.71
N ASN A 128 -7.21 6.53 -16.22
CA ASN A 128 -7.09 7.93 -15.81
C ASN A 128 -7.55 8.14 -14.36
N ILE A 129 -8.50 7.35 -13.84
CA ILE A 129 -8.83 7.39 -12.41
C ILE A 129 -7.68 6.78 -11.59
N PHE A 130 -7.13 5.64 -12.05
CA PHE A 130 -6.05 4.94 -11.37
C PHE A 130 -4.73 5.73 -11.36
N SER A 131 -4.51 6.66 -12.29
CA SER A 131 -3.31 7.51 -12.29
C SER A 131 -3.23 8.47 -11.10
N TYR A 132 -4.35 8.75 -10.44
CA TYR A 132 -4.39 9.56 -9.20
C TYR A 132 -4.19 8.73 -7.93
N LEU A 133 -4.12 7.40 -8.05
CA LEU A 133 -3.95 6.51 -6.90
C LEU A 133 -2.46 6.27 -6.63
N ASN A 134 -2.14 6.15 -5.35
CA ASN A 134 -0.79 5.76 -4.94
C ASN A 134 -0.56 4.24 -5.19
N PRO A 135 0.71 3.78 -5.22
CA PRO A 135 1.05 2.38 -5.41
C PRO A 135 0.36 1.40 -4.44
N GLN A 136 0.15 1.81 -3.18
CA GLN A 136 -0.52 0.98 -2.18
C GLN A 136 -2.00 0.77 -2.52
N ASP A 137 -2.70 1.84 -2.89
CA ASP A 137 -4.11 1.81 -3.27
C ASP A 137 -4.32 1.13 -4.61
N LEU A 138 -3.38 1.25 -5.56
CA LEU A 138 -3.38 0.45 -6.79
C LEU A 138 -3.34 -1.06 -6.47
N CYS A 139 -2.51 -1.48 -5.52
CA CYS A 139 -2.47 -2.87 -5.06
C CYS A 139 -3.79 -3.30 -4.38
N ARG A 140 -4.48 -2.41 -3.66
CA ARG A 140 -5.82 -2.67 -3.10
C ARG A 140 -6.89 -2.77 -4.19
N CYS A 141 -6.90 -1.85 -5.15
CA CYS A 141 -7.78 -1.89 -6.32
C CYS A 141 -7.61 -3.19 -7.12
N SER A 142 -6.39 -3.73 -7.16
CA SER A 142 -6.13 -5.00 -7.84
C SER A 142 -6.86 -6.20 -7.24
N GLN A 143 -7.35 -6.09 -6.00
CA GLN A 143 -8.04 -7.17 -5.28
C GLN A 143 -9.57 -7.09 -5.41
N VAL A 144 -10.11 -6.04 -6.04
CA VAL A 144 -11.56 -5.79 -6.11
C VAL A 144 -12.24 -6.75 -7.10
N ASN A 145 -11.71 -6.87 -8.31
CA ASN A 145 -12.19 -7.81 -9.33
C ASN A 145 -11.11 -8.07 -10.39
N THR A 146 -11.35 -9.02 -11.28
CA THR A 146 -10.38 -9.42 -12.32
C THR A 146 -10.05 -8.31 -13.33
N LYS A 147 -11.02 -7.46 -13.70
CA LYS A 147 -10.81 -6.33 -14.62
C LYS A 147 -9.92 -5.26 -13.97
N TRP A 148 -10.15 -4.95 -12.71
CA TRP A 148 -9.36 -4.00 -11.93
C TRP A 148 -7.96 -4.55 -11.65
N ALA A 149 -7.83 -5.85 -11.39
CA ALA A 149 -6.55 -6.52 -11.25
C ALA A 149 -5.66 -6.34 -12.49
N GLN A 150 -6.26 -6.48 -13.69
CA GLN A 150 -5.55 -6.26 -14.95
C GLN A 150 -5.22 -4.78 -15.16
N LEU A 151 -6.18 -3.88 -14.92
CA LEU A 151 -5.98 -2.44 -15.12
C LEU A 151 -4.95 -1.84 -14.14
N ALA A 152 -4.99 -2.22 -12.87
CA ALA A 152 -4.04 -1.76 -11.85
C ALA A 152 -2.59 -2.21 -12.17
N LYS A 153 -2.42 -3.31 -12.90
CA LYS A 153 -1.12 -3.80 -13.39
C LYS A 153 -0.77 -3.27 -14.79
N THR A 154 -1.40 -2.18 -15.23
CA THR A 154 -1.02 -1.53 -16.49
C THR A 154 0.26 -0.73 -16.29
N GLY A 155 1.25 -0.97 -17.15
CA GLY A 155 2.59 -0.40 -16.99
C GLY A 155 2.66 1.13 -17.00
N SER A 156 1.67 1.83 -17.57
CA SER A 156 1.59 3.30 -17.53
C SER A 156 1.47 3.88 -16.12
N LEU A 157 0.94 3.10 -15.17
CA LEU A 157 0.76 3.50 -13.77
C LEU A 157 2.04 3.33 -12.95
N TRP A 158 3.03 2.58 -13.46
CA TRP A 158 4.22 2.16 -12.71
C TRP A 158 5.52 2.60 -13.37
N ARG A 159 5.51 3.79 -13.99
CA ARG A 159 6.67 4.31 -14.71
C ARG A 159 7.81 4.72 -13.78
N HIS A 160 7.51 5.14 -12.56
CA HIS A 160 8.49 5.63 -11.60
C HIS A 160 8.34 4.89 -10.27
N LEU A 161 9.40 4.22 -9.84
CA LEU A 161 9.43 3.43 -8.63
C LEU A 161 10.38 4.07 -7.61
N TYR A 162 9.88 4.27 -6.39
CA TYR A 162 10.65 4.79 -5.26
C TYR A 162 10.50 3.89 -4.02
N PRO A 163 10.93 2.62 -4.07
CA PRO A 163 10.66 1.64 -3.01
C PRO A 163 11.08 2.08 -1.60
N VAL A 164 12.20 2.80 -1.49
CA VAL A 164 12.72 3.31 -0.21
C VAL A 164 11.81 4.39 0.38
N LEU A 165 11.24 5.27 -0.47
CA LEU A 165 10.25 6.26 -0.02
C LEU A 165 8.95 5.58 0.42
N TRP A 166 8.50 4.59 -0.37
CA TRP A 166 7.27 3.86 -0.13
C TRP A 166 7.29 3.10 1.20
N ALA A 167 8.44 2.53 1.58
CA ALA A 167 8.63 1.86 2.86
C ALA A 167 8.38 2.79 4.06
N ARG A 168 8.69 4.08 3.90
CA ARG A 168 8.51 5.13 4.92
C ARG A 168 7.13 5.80 4.87
N GLY A 169 6.27 5.37 3.95
CA GLY A 169 4.92 5.92 3.79
C GLY A 169 4.82 7.14 2.87
N ASP A 170 5.93 7.58 2.26
CA ASP A 170 5.86 8.54 1.16
C ASP A 170 5.63 7.77 -0.14
N TRP A 171 4.42 7.84 -0.67
CA TRP A 171 3.99 7.09 -1.84
C TRP A 171 4.18 7.82 -3.17
N TYR A 172 5.20 8.68 -3.28
CA TYR A 172 5.52 9.39 -4.52
C TYR A 172 5.66 8.45 -5.73
N SER A 173 5.04 8.80 -6.85
CA SER A 173 5.06 8.03 -8.10
C SER A 173 5.31 8.90 -9.35
N GLY A 174 5.70 10.15 -9.15
CA GLY A 174 5.96 11.12 -10.22
C GLY A 174 7.36 11.01 -10.85
N PRO A 175 7.66 11.84 -11.86
CA PRO A 175 8.97 11.87 -12.50
C PRO A 175 10.08 12.36 -11.54
N PRO A 176 11.36 12.02 -11.79
CA PRO A 176 12.47 12.33 -10.87
C PRO A 176 12.83 13.82 -10.76
N THR A 177 12.18 14.70 -11.52
CA THR A 177 12.50 16.14 -11.68
C THR A 177 12.42 16.98 -10.39
N TYR A 178 11.83 16.44 -9.32
CA TYR A 178 11.74 17.10 -8.00
C TYR A 178 12.78 16.58 -6.99
N LEU A 179 13.53 15.53 -7.32
CA LEU A 179 14.50 14.89 -6.42
C LEU A 179 15.95 15.35 -6.62
N ASP A 180 16.20 16.27 -7.56
CA ASP A 180 17.49 16.96 -7.71
C ASP A 180 17.79 17.94 -6.54
N ARG A 181 16.91 18.08 -5.54
CA ARG A 181 17.29 18.72 -4.27
C ARG A 181 18.10 17.72 -3.47
N GLU A 182 19.32 18.14 -3.09
CA GLU A 182 20.10 17.44 -2.08
C GLU A 182 19.17 17.08 -0.92
N PRO A 183 19.08 15.80 -0.55
CA PRO A 183 18.23 15.39 0.56
C PRO A 183 18.64 16.17 1.79
N ASP A 184 17.65 16.68 2.53
CA ASP A 184 17.90 17.45 3.74
C ASP A 184 18.75 16.63 4.74
N GLU A 185 19.57 17.31 5.53
CA GLU A 185 20.44 16.69 6.53
C GLU A 185 19.64 15.81 7.51
N ASP A 186 18.42 16.24 7.86
CA ASP A 186 17.48 15.47 8.68
C ASP A 186 17.11 14.12 8.03
N TRP A 187 16.89 14.12 6.71
CA TRP A 187 16.59 12.90 5.98
C TRP A 187 17.83 11.99 5.95
N ILE A 188 19.03 12.55 5.74
CA ILE A 188 20.28 11.78 5.66
C ILE A 188 20.62 11.17 7.03
N SER A 189 20.42 11.92 8.12
CA SER A 189 20.65 11.43 9.48
C SER A 189 19.76 10.23 9.79
N ARG A 190 18.44 10.36 9.56
CA ARG A 190 17.49 9.25 9.77
C ARG A 190 17.90 7.98 8.98
N ARG A 191 18.42 8.14 7.76
CA ARG A 191 18.91 6.99 6.96
C ARG A 191 20.12 6.30 7.57
N LYS A 192 21.08 7.08 8.11
CA LYS A 192 22.28 6.53 8.74
C LYS A 192 21.93 5.79 10.02
N ASP A 193 21.01 6.34 10.79
CA ASP A 193 20.53 5.73 12.03
C ASP A 193 19.76 4.42 11.72
N GLU A 194 18.87 4.42 10.71
CA GLU A 194 18.21 3.19 10.22
C GLU A 194 19.20 2.12 9.74
N SER A 195 20.27 2.53 9.05
CA SER A 195 21.28 1.61 8.54
C SER A 195 22.12 0.99 9.65
N ARG A 196 22.44 1.76 10.70
CA ARG A 196 23.16 1.28 11.89
C ARG A 196 22.31 0.31 12.69
N ALA A 197 21.06 0.68 12.97
CA ALA A 197 20.13 -0.18 13.70
C ALA A 197 19.96 -1.56 13.02
N PHE A 198 19.87 -1.58 11.68
CA PHE A 198 19.76 -2.84 10.94
C PHE A 198 21.04 -3.70 11.01
N GLN A 199 22.22 -3.08 10.99
CA GLN A 199 23.49 -3.80 11.10
C GLN A 199 23.72 -4.37 12.51
N GLU A 200 23.39 -3.59 13.54
CA GLU A 200 23.53 -4.00 14.94
C GLU A 200 22.62 -5.20 15.28
N CYS A 201 21.40 -5.25 14.71
CA CYS A 201 20.53 -6.43 14.86
C CYS A 201 21.07 -7.73 14.23
N ASP A 202 21.92 -7.63 13.19
CA ASP A 202 22.48 -8.80 12.51
C ASP A 202 23.70 -9.39 13.25
N GLU A 203 24.32 -8.65 14.19
CA GLU A 203 25.57 -9.07 14.85
C GLU A 203 25.38 -9.85 16.16
N ASP A 204 24.23 -9.74 16.85
CA ASP A 204 24.03 -10.29 18.22
C ASP A 204 22.80 -11.23 18.37
N ALA A 205 22.40 -11.96 17.33
CA ALA A 205 21.20 -12.82 17.38
C ALA A 205 21.33 -14.09 18.24
N ASP A 206 21.44 -13.92 19.56
CA ASP A 206 20.74 -14.73 20.58
C ASP A 206 19.55 -13.90 21.07
N ILE A 207 18.44 -13.90 20.30
CA ILE A 207 17.20 -13.18 20.64
C ILE A 207 16.57 -13.83 21.89
N ASP A 208 16.65 -13.12 23.02
CA ASP A 208 15.76 -13.29 24.17
C ASP A 208 14.54 -12.36 23.96
N GLU A 209 13.36 -12.96 23.77
CA GLU A 209 12.07 -12.28 23.68
C GLU A 209 11.58 -11.80 25.06
N SER A 210 12.33 -10.93 25.73
CA SER A 210 11.82 -10.23 26.92
C SER A 210 11.91 -8.71 26.76
N GLU A 211 10.72 -8.11 26.85
CA GLU A 211 10.42 -6.68 26.72
C GLU A 211 11.19 -5.81 27.73
N GLU A 212 11.81 -4.70 27.28
CA GLU A 212 11.63 -3.36 27.88
C GLU A 212 12.32 -2.23 27.07
N THR A 213 11.48 -1.37 26.48
CA THR A 213 11.62 0.09 26.23
C THR A 213 12.89 0.68 25.58
N GLY A 214 12.72 1.12 24.33
CA GLY A 214 13.39 2.27 23.70
C GLY A 214 12.57 2.74 22.48
N GLU A 215 11.78 3.80 22.61
CA GLU A 215 10.76 4.21 21.61
C GLU A 215 11.34 4.74 20.27
N GLU A 216 12.66 4.95 20.15
CA GLU A 216 13.28 5.47 18.92
C GLU A 216 13.95 4.37 18.05
N GLU A 217 14.55 3.35 18.67
CA GLU A 217 15.29 2.27 17.98
C GLU A 217 14.36 1.29 17.25
N ASP A 218 13.17 1.02 17.79
CA ASP A 218 12.19 0.07 17.22
C ASP A 218 11.57 0.56 15.89
N SER A 219 11.41 1.88 15.74
CA SER A 219 10.82 2.48 14.54
C SER A 219 11.70 2.27 13.28
N SER A 220 13.01 2.33 13.45
CA SER A 220 13.98 2.26 12.36
C SER A 220 14.18 0.84 11.84
N ILE A 221 14.21 -0.15 12.74
CA ILE A 221 14.26 -1.58 12.41
C ILE A 221 12.99 -1.98 11.63
N ASN A 222 11.84 -1.47 12.05
CA ASN A 222 10.57 -1.70 11.35
C ASN A 222 10.61 -1.16 9.90
N VAL A 223 11.19 0.02 9.68
CA VAL A 223 11.32 0.63 8.34
C VAL A 223 12.21 -0.21 7.43
N ALA A 224 13.38 -0.64 7.88
CA ALA A 224 14.30 -1.46 7.08
C ALA A 224 13.67 -2.83 6.72
N GLN A 225 12.99 -3.47 7.68
CA GLN A 225 12.28 -4.72 7.43
C GLN A 225 11.12 -4.54 6.44
N ARG A 226 10.35 -3.46 6.59
CA ARG A 226 9.27 -3.10 5.66
C ARG A 226 9.80 -2.82 4.26
N GLU A 227 10.95 -2.15 4.15
CA GLU A 227 11.63 -1.92 2.87
C GLU A 227 12.03 -3.23 2.21
N LYS A 228 12.67 -4.14 2.95
CA LYS A 228 13.05 -5.48 2.49
C LYS A 228 11.84 -6.25 1.96
N GLU A 229 10.74 -6.26 2.70
CA GLU A 229 9.50 -6.94 2.31
C GLU A 229 8.89 -6.32 1.05
N LEU A 230 8.87 -4.99 0.98
CA LEU A 230 8.35 -4.25 -0.17
C LEU A 230 9.18 -4.55 -1.43
N LEU A 231 10.51 -4.50 -1.34
CA LEU A 231 11.41 -4.80 -2.45
C LEU A 231 11.21 -6.23 -2.97
N ASN A 232 11.16 -7.21 -2.07
CA ASN A 232 10.94 -8.61 -2.44
C ASN A 232 9.56 -8.81 -3.08
N SER A 233 8.53 -8.16 -2.54
CA SER A 233 7.17 -8.22 -3.08
C SER A 233 7.09 -7.59 -4.47
N LEU A 234 7.76 -6.46 -4.71
CA LEU A 234 7.83 -5.83 -6.02
C LEU A 234 8.46 -6.76 -7.05
N VAL A 235 9.60 -7.38 -6.72
CA VAL A 235 10.30 -8.32 -7.59
C VAL A 235 9.45 -9.54 -7.92
N GLN A 236 8.70 -10.06 -6.94
CA GLN A 236 7.95 -11.32 -7.11
C GLN A 236 6.59 -11.11 -7.80
N TYR A 237 5.87 -10.04 -7.48
CA TYR A 237 4.45 -9.93 -7.83
C TYR A 237 4.11 -8.79 -8.80
N VAL A 238 4.96 -7.76 -8.88
CA VAL A 238 4.67 -6.53 -9.63
C VAL A 238 5.54 -6.46 -10.89
N LEU A 239 6.87 -6.44 -10.73
CA LEU A 239 7.84 -6.31 -11.82
C LEU A 239 7.71 -7.35 -12.95
N PRO A 240 7.32 -8.62 -12.71
CA PRO A 240 7.12 -9.59 -13.79
C PRO A 240 6.07 -9.15 -14.82
N TYR A 241 5.09 -8.34 -14.41
CA TYR A 241 4.01 -7.88 -15.28
C TYR A 241 4.27 -6.48 -15.86
N ILE A 242 4.84 -5.58 -15.06
CA ILE A 242 4.98 -4.16 -15.42
C ILE A 242 6.41 -3.72 -15.76
N GLY A 243 7.42 -4.56 -15.52
CA GLY A 243 8.83 -4.16 -15.52
C GLY A 243 9.30 -3.51 -16.83
N HIS A 244 8.76 -3.94 -17.97
CA HIS A 244 9.03 -3.35 -19.29
C HIS A 244 8.61 -1.88 -19.42
N SER A 245 7.70 -1.39 -18.57
CA SER A 245 7.21 0.00 -18.58
C SER A 245 7.90 0.90 -17.56
N VAL A 246 8.71 0.32 -16.67
CA VAL A 246 9.44 1.06 -15.63
C VAL A 246 10.52 1.91 -16.30
N LYS A 247 10.53 3.21 -15.97
CA LYS A 247 11.45 4.23 -16.50
C LYS A 247 12.40 4.76 -15.45
N THR A 248 11.95 4.87 -14.21
CA THR A 248 12.74 5.37 -13.09
C THR A 248 12.74 4.36 -11.97
N LEU A 249 13.93 4.07 -11.44
CA LEU A 249 14.12 3.26 -10.25
C LEU A 249 15.09 3.98 -9.32
N VAL A 250 14.58 4.44 -8.18
CA VAL A 250 15.38 5.12 -7.16
C VAL A 250 15.40 4.29 -5.89
N LEU A 251 16.59 3.84 -5.54
CA LEU A 251 16.90 3.05 -4.35
C LEU A 251 18.02 3.69 -3.53
N ALA A 252 18.23 5.00 -3.73
CA ALA A 252 19.23 5.77 -3.01
C ALA A 252 19.10 5.50 -1.50
N TYR A 253 20.24 5.34 -0.83
CA TYR A 253 20.48 5.09 0.58
C TYR A 253 19.59 4.00 1.20
N SER A 254 19.26 3.00 0.40
CA SER A 254 18.64 1.78 0.91
C SER A 254 19.62 1.00 1.78
N SER A 255 19.18 0.63 2.98
CA SER A 255 19.89 -0.31 3.86
C SER A 255 19.48 -1.77 3.62
N ALA A 256 18.31 -2.00 3.01
CA ALA A 256 17.72 -3.33 2.83
C ALA A 256 17.99 -3.98 1.46
N THR A 257 18.57 -3.25 0.51
CA THR A 257 18.88 -3.77 -0.84
C THR A 257 20.03 -4.76 -0.80
N SER A 258 19.81 -5.93 -1.41
CA SER A 258 20.89 -6.88 -1.71
C SER A 258 21.19 -6.93 -3.21
N ASN A 259 22.41 -7.34 -3.57
CA ASN A 259 22.82 -7.57 -4.96
C ASN A 259 21.81 -8.46 -5.73
N LYS A 260 21.22 -9.45 -5.06
CA LYS A 260 20.23 -10.36 -5.66
C LYS A 260 18.92 -9.67 -6.00
N VAL A 261 18.45 -8.77 -5.12
CA VAL A 261 17.24 -7.98 -5.36
C VAL A 261 17.46 -7.04 -6.54
N ILE A 262 18.54 -6.25 -6.52
CA ILE A 262 18.87 -5.33 -7.62
C ILE A 262 19.02 -6.08 -8.94
N SER A 263 19.77 -7.18 -8.97
CA SER A 263 19.94 -7.99 -10.17
C SER A 263 18.61 -8.46 -10.75
N ARG A 264 17.68 -8.89 -9.91
CA ARG A 264 16.34 -9.28 -10.38
C ARG A 264 15.52 -8.07 -10.84
N MET A 265 15.59 -6.93 -10.16
CA MET A 265 14.88 -5.73 -10.60
C MET A 265 15.35 -5.28 -11.98
N LEU A 266 16.67 -5.25 -12.20
CA LEU A 266 17.29 -4.88 -13.48
C LEU A 266 16.96 -5.87 -14.60
N GLU A 267 16.81 -7.17 -14.29
CA GLU A 267 16.38 -8.18 -15.25
C GLU A 267 14.94 -7.94 -15.76
N HIS A 268 14.04 -7.48 -14.87
CA HIS A 268 12.65 -7.19 -15.23
C HIS A 268 12.46 -5.80 -15.86
N CYS A 269 13.41 -4.87 -15.68
CA CYS A 269 13.31 -3.48 -16.11
C CYS A 269 14.30 -3.14 -17.25
N PRO A 270 14.07 -3.64 -18.49
CA PRO A 270 14.97 -3.33 -19.60
C PRO A 270 14.90 -1.85 -19.98
N ASN A 271 13.71 -1.24 -20.08
CA ASN A 271 13.53 0.10 -20.64
C ASN A 271 13.77 1.26 -19.65
N LEU A 272 14.69 1.06 -18.71
CA LEU A 272 15.03 2.03 -17.67
C LEU A 272 15.71 3.27 -18.29
N GLU A 273 15.36 4.44 -17.77
CA GLU A 273 15.90 5.75 -18.17
C GLU A 273 16.68 6.42 -17.03
N TYR A 274 16.29 6.16 -15.78
CA TYR A 274 16.91 6.72 -14.58
C TYR A 274 17.11 5.62 -13.54
N LEU A 275 18.35 5.44 -13.09
CA LEU A 275 18.73 4.53 -12.01
C LEU A 275 19.52 5.30 -10.96
N ASP A 276 19.10 5.22 -9.71
CA ASP A 276 19.85 5.81 -8.59
C ASP A 276 19.99 4.77 -7.48
N LEU A 277 21.25 4.41 -7.20
CA LEU A 277 21.66 3.46 -6.18
C LEU A 277 22.63 4.13 -5.19
N THR A 278 22.63 5.45 -5.09
CA THR A 278 23.51 6.24 -4.21
C THR A 278 23.56 5.66 -2.81
N GLN A 279 24.72 5.56 -2.17
CA GLN A 279 24.91 5.12 -0.78
C GLN A 279 24.22 3.78 -0.45
N THR A 280 24.24 2.82 -1.39
CA THR A 280 23.76 1.45 -1.15
C THR A 280 24.92 0.48 -1.00
N ASP A 281 24.74 -0.55 -0.17
CA ASP A 281 25.76 -1.60 0.05
C ASP A 281 25.75 -2.69 -1.05
N ILE A 282 25.99 -2.28 -2.29
CA ILE A 282 25.98 -3.18 -3.44
C ILE A 282 27.37 -3.31 -4.07
N SER A 283 27.64 -4.46 -4.69
CA SER A 283 28.86 -4.73 -5.46
C SER A 283 28.54 -4.89 -6.94
N ASP A 284 29.58 -5.09 -7.76
CA ASP A 284 29.42 -5.33 -9.21
C ASP A 284 28.43 -6.46 -9.54
N SER A 285 28.23 -7.41 -8.61
CA SER A 285 27.29 -8.53 -8.77
C SER A 285 25.83 -8.10 -8.89
N ALA A 286 25.46 -6.92 -8.37
CA ALA A 286 24.11 -6.35 -8.52
C ALA A 286 23.70 -6.17 -9.99
N PHE A 287 24.66 -5.96 -10.88
CA PHE A 287 24.42 -5.71 -12.31
C PHE A 287 24.43 -6.97 -13.17
N ASN A 288 24.46 -8.16 -12.57
CA ASN A 288 24.39 -9.43 -13.30
C ASN A 288 23.08 -9.63 -14.07
N GLY A 289 22.01 -8.95 -13.65
CA GLY A 289 20.70 -9.01 -14.29
C GLY A 289 20.62 -8.30 -15.65
N TRP A 290 21.56 -7.40 -15.93
CA TRP A 290 21.58 -6.71 -17.21
C TRP A 290 22.09 -7.61 -18.33
N ARG A 291 21.19 -7.85 -19.28
CA ARG A 291 21.49 -8.57 -20.51
C ARG A 291 21.97 -7.60 -21.57
N PHE A 292 22.65 -8.14 -22.59
CA PHE A 292 23.11 -7.34 -23.73
C PHE A 292 21.95 -6.58 -24.37
N GLY A 293 22.09 -5.26 -24.48
CA GLY A 293 21.08 -4.39 -25.08
C GLY A 293 19.81 -4.16 -24.24
N ALA A 294 19.78 -4.55 -22.96
CA ALA A 294 18.60 -4.39 -22.10
C ALA A 294 18.26 -2.91 -21.85
N CYS A 295 19.23 -2.08 -21.48
CA CYS A 295 19.01 -0.72 -20.98
C CYS A 295 19.49 0.40 -21.92
N GLN A 296 19.21 0.25 -23.22
CA GLN A 296 19.58 1.22 -24.26
C GLN A 296 18.96 2.61 -24.06
N THR A 297 17.89 2.70 -23.26
CA THR A 297 17.21 3.96 -22.94
C THR A 297 17.80 4.68 -21.74
N LEU A 298 18.79 4.09 -21.05
CA LEU A 298 19.34 4.64 -19.81
C LEU A 298 20.00 6.00 -20.07
N ARG A 299 19.58 7.02 -19.31
CA ARG A 299 20.05 8.40 -19.43
C ARG A 299 20.78 8.87 -18.18
N HIS A 300 20.36 8.39 -17.02
CA HIS A 300 20.92 8.75 -15.73
C HIS A 300 21.26 7.50 -14.94
N ILE A 301 22.46 7.48 -14.37
CA ILE A 301 22.89 6.48 -13.41
C ILE A 301 23.69 7.15 -12.30
N ASP A 302 23.22 7.03 -11.06
CA ASP A 302 23.99 7.45 -9.88
C ASP A 302 24.37 6.24 -9.03
N LEU A 303 25.67 6.14 -8.74
CA LEU A 303 26.33 5.11 -7.95
C LEU A 303 27.21 5.74 -6.86
N SER A 304 26.98 7.01 -6.53
CA SER A 304 27.78 7.76 -5.58
C SER A 304 27.73 7.09 -4.20
N GLY A 305 28.87 6.86 -3.56
CA GLY A 305 28.92 6.22 -2.24
C GLY A 305 28.81 4.68 -2.26
N CYS A 306 28.66 4.04 -3.41
CA CYS A 306 28.76 2.58 -3.51
C CYS A 306 30.25 2.13 -3.50
N GLU A 307 30.80 1.89 -2.32
CA GLU A 307 32.24 1.62 -2.14
C GLU A 307 32.71 0.29 -2.75
N LYS A 308 31.81 -0.71 -2.86
CA LYS A 308 32.11 -2.05 -3.37
C LYS A 308 31.97 -2.18 -4.90
N ILE A 309 31.69 -1.08 -5.62
CA ILE A 309 31.60 -1.04 -7.08
C ILE A 309 32.98 -0.78 -7.70
N THR A 310 33.32 -1.54 -8.74
CA THR A 310 34.59 -1.43 -9.47
C THR A 310 34.37 -1.19 -10.97
N ASP A 311 35.45 -1.22 -11.75
CA ASP A 311 35.40 -1.12 -13.21
C ASP A 311 34.65 -2.27 -13.89
N ILE A 312 34.43 -3.39 -13.19
CA ILE A 312 33.58 -4.50 -13.66
C ILE A 312 32.15 -4.01 -13.94
N THR A 313 31.59 -3.11 -13.13
CA THR A 313 30.25 -2.53 -13.39
C THR A 313 30.22 -1.73 -14.68
N LEU A 314 31.28 -1.01 -15.02
CA LEU A 314 31.39 -0.29 -16.29
C LEU A 314 31.43 -1.25 -17.48
N GLU A 315 32.10 -2.39 -17.34
CA GLU A 315 32.04 -3.43 -18.37
C GLU A 315 30.61 -3.94 -18.57
N LYS A 316 29.88 -4.21 -17.48
CA LYS A 316 28.48 -4.67 -17.53
C LYS A 316 27.55 -3.63 -18.15
N LEU A 317 27.70 -2.36 -17.77
CA LEU A 317 26.99 -1.23 -18.38
C LEU A 317 27.24 -1.16 -19.89
N SER A 318 28.50 -1.27 -20.32
CA SER A 318 28.84 -1.21 -21.74
C SER A 318 28.14 -2.32 -22.55
N MET A 319 28.08 -3.54 -21.99
CA MET A 319 27.35 -4.66 -22.61
C MET A 319 25.84 -4.39 -22.64
N ALA A 320 25.29 -3.87 -21.54
CA ALA A 320 23.86 -3.62 -21.40
C ALA A 320 23.36 -2.50 -22.33
N LEU A 321 24.21 -1.52 -22.64
CA LEU A 321 23.97 -0.47 -23.65
C LEU A 321 24.16 -0.95 -25.09
N GLY A 322 24.58 -2.21 -25.31
CA GLY A 322 24.76 -2.78 -26.65
C GLY A 322 26.08 -2.41 -27.33
N MET A 323 27.09 -1.94 -26.59
CA MET A 323 28.38 -1.55 -27.16
C MET A 323 29.22 -2.79 -27.54
N PRO A 324 29.65 -2.95 -28.81
CA PRO A 324 30.43 -4.12 -29.24
C PRO A 324 31.84 -4.17 -28.65
N SER A 325 32.34 -5.39 -28.40
CA SER A 325 33.66 -5.68 -27.80
C SER A 325 34.87 -5.05 -28.52
N ALA A 326 34.75 -4.63 -29.78
CA ALA A 326 35.81 -3.90 -30.50
C ALA A 326 36.07 -2.50 -29.93
N HIS A 327 35.05 -1.82 -29.38
CA HIS A 327 35.19 -0.53 -28.68
C HIS A 327 35.66 -0.70 -27.23
N LYS A 328 35.54 -1.90 -26.66
CA LYS A 328 35.95 -2.28 -25.29
C LYS A 328 37.43 -2.00 -25.03
N LYS A 329 38.32 -2.28 -26.01
CA LYS A 329 39.77 -2.07 -25.88
C LYS A 329 40.19 -0.59 -25.84
N ARG A 330 39.41 0.32 -26.44
CA ARG A 330 39.77 1.76 -26.51
C ARG A 330 39.41 2.50 -25.22
N LEU A 331 38.27 2.16 -24.61
CA LEU A 331 37.86 2.68 -23.30
C LEU A 331 38.76 2.15 -22.19
N LEU A 332 38.92 0.83 -22.04
CA LEU A 332 39.74 0.23 -20.98
C LEU A 332 41.21 0.70 -21.00
N LYS A 333 41.76 1.04 -22.17
CA LYS A 333 43.11 1.59 -22.32
C LYS A 333 43.23 3.06 -21.88
N CYS A 334 42.15 3.84 -21.96
CA CYS A 334 42.10 5.20 -21.41
C CYS A 334 41.88 5.18 -19.89
N TYR A 335 41.07 4.24 -19.37
CA TYR A 335 40.77 4.12 -17.93
C TYR A 335 41.96 3.61 -17.10
N ARG A 336 42.77 2.68 -17.61
CA ARG A 336 43.94 2.16 -16.89
C ARG A 336 45.02 3.20 -16.56
N ASN A 337 45.00 4.35 -17.22
CA ASN A 337 46.00 5.40 -17.03
C ASN A 337 45.60 6.50 -16.02
N ASN A 338 44.34 6.54 -15.56
CA ASN A 338 43.92 7.49 -14.52
C ASN A 338 43.58 6.75 -13.22
N ARG A 339 44.32 7.10 -12.17
CA ARG A 339 44.12 6.56 -10.82
C ARG A 339 42.80 7.10 -10.25
N THR A 340 42.08 6.19 -9.60
CA THR A 340 40.88 6.40 -8.76
C THR A 340 39.59 6.76 -9.49
N VAL A 341 38.54 6.02 -9.12
CA VAL A 341 37.11 6.10 -9.50
C VAL A 341 36.51 7.52 -9.42
N LYS A 342 37.22 8.49 -8.80
CA LYS A 342 36.86 9.92 -8.77
C LYS A 342 36.79 10.58 -10.15
N ASP A 343 37.59 10.17 -11.13
CA ASP A 343 37.57 10.78 -12.48
C ASP A 343 36.45 10.24 -13.39
N ILE A 344 35.81 9.14 -12.99
CA ILE A 344 34.64 8.58 -13.70
C ILE A 344 33.41 9.46 -13.48
N ARG A 345 33.39 10.20 -12.36
CA ARG A 345 32.35 11.16 -11.96
C ARG A 345 32.15 12.29 -12.97
N ASN A 346 33.17 12.66 -13.76
CA ASN A 346 33.12 13.80 -14.68
C ASN A 346 33.13 13.46 -16.18
N HIS A 347 33.34 12.19 -16.57
CA HIS A 347 33.71 11.88 -17.95
C HIS A 347 32.90 10.82 -18.71
N MET A 348 31.79 10.29 -18.17
CA MET A 348 30.81 9.55 -19.00
C MET A 348 29.90 10.50 -19.81
N ARG A 349 30.54 11.31 -20.67
CA ARG A 349 29.95 11.89 -21.87
C ARG A 349 30.37 11.03 -23.06
N CYS A 350 29.44 10.31 -23.68
CA CYS A 350 29.33 10.07 -25.13
C CYS A 350 28.32 8.92 -25.36
N SER A 351 27.24 9.04 -26.13
CA SER A 351 26.91 10.06 -27.13
C SER A 351 25.40 10.00 -27.44
N SER A 352 24.58 10.65 -26.60
CA SER A 352 23.22 11.13 -26.92
C SER A 352 22.59 12.00 -25.81
N LEU A 353 23.35 12.38 -24.78
CA LEU A 353 22.81 12.94 -23.53
C LEU A 353 22.69 14.47 -23.53
N ALA A 354 21.46 14.92 -23.35
CA ALA A 354 21.06 16.31 -23.14
C ALA A 354 21.54 16.84 -21.77
N GLN A 355 22.00 18.10 -21.82
CA GLN A 355 22.08 19.12 -20.77
C GLN A 355 22.36 18.67 -19.32
N ILE A 356 23.56 18.99 -18.83
CA ILE A 356 23.90 19.01 -17.40
C ILE A 356 24.22 20.47 -17.04
N THR A 357 23.38 21.09 -16.22
CA THR A 357 23.60 22.38 -15.56
C THR A 357 24.52 22.20 -14.37
N GLY A 358 25.50 23.10 -14.24
CA GLY A 358 26.51 23.07 -13.19
C GLY A 358 26.20 24.01 -12.03
N GLY A 359 26.76 23.64 -10.89
CA GLY A 359 27.01 24.43 -9.69
C GLY A 359 28.11 23.73 -8.92
#